data_AF-A0A2E4LYY3-F1
#
_entry.id   AF-A0A2E4LYY3-F1
#
_cell.length_a   1.000
_cell.length_b   1.000
_cell.length_c   1.000
_cell.angle_alpha   90.00
_cell.angle_beta   90.00
_cell.angle_gamma   90.00
#
_symmetry.space_group_name_H-M   'P 1'
#
loop_
_entity.id
_entity.type
_entity.pdbx_description
1 polymer ?
#
loop_
_entity_poly.entity_id
_entity_poly.type
_entity_poly.pdbx_seq_one_letter_code
_entity_poly.pdbx_strand_id
1 'polypeptide(L)'
;MATATPDHKIDITDDVCPMTFVRTRLKLETMTPGQVLEVTLGAGEPLKNVPRSVTEMGDEVVELAEITDTPGTYRLIIRKGS
;
A
#
# COMPACT_ATOMS: atom_id res chain seq x y z
N MET A 1 -18.19 0.83 12.17
CA MET A 1 -16.74 1.13 12.35
C MET A 1 -16.31 1.84 11.10
N ALA A 2 -15.84 3.08 11.21
CA ALA A 2 -15.54 3.94 10.07
C ALA A 2 -14.25 3.47 9.40
N THR A 3 -14.35 2.54 8.45
CA THR A 3 -13.31 2.32 7.47
C THR A 3 -13.17 3.63 6.71
N ALA A 4 -12.09 4.37 6.94
CA ALA A 4 -11.74 5.52 6.12
C ALA A 4 -11.77 5.05 4.66
N THR A 5 -12.69 5.59 3.87
CA THR A 5 -12.79 5.26 2.45
C THR A 5 -11.48 5.71 1.80
N PRO A 6 -10.64 4.80 1.28
CA PRO A 6 -9.42 5.22 0.61
C PRO A 6 -9.79 5.84 -0.73
N ASP A 7 -9.11 6.91 -1.12
CA ASP A 7 -9.29 7.59 -2.40
C ASP A 7 -8.92 6.67 -3.57
N HIS A 8 -7.91 5.83 -3.34
CA HIS A 8 -7.41 4.90 -4.33
C HIS A 8 -7.16 3.52 -3.73
N LYS A 9 -7.35 2.49 -4.55
CA LYS A 9 -7.05 1.10 -4.20
C LYS A 9 -6.23 0.45 -5.31
N ILE A 10 -5.23 -0.32 -4.93
CA ILE A 10 -4.49 -1.18 -5.84
C ILE A 10 -4.34 -2.56 -5.21
N ASP A 11 -4.36 -3.57 -6.06
CA ASP A 11 -4.08 -4.95 -5.68
C ASP A 11 -2.79 -5.39 -6.38
N ILE A 12 -1.82 -5.82 -5.58
CA ILE A 12 -0.51 -6.30 -6.02
C ILE A 12 -0.25 -7.73 -5.53
N THR A 13 -1.28 -8.48 -5.09
CA THR A 13 -1.10 -9.88 -4.65
C THR A 13 -0.62 -10.81 -5.76
N ASP A 14 -1.04 -10.56 -7.00
CA ASP A 14 -0.63 -11.34 -8.18
C ASP A 14 0.63 -10.79 -8.85
N ASP A 15 1.14 -9.64 -8.41
CA ASP A 15 2.32 -9.01 -8.98
C ASP A 15 3.60 -9.64 -8.42
N VAL A 16 4.56 -9.94 -9.29
CA VAL A 16 5.90 -10.43 -8.92
C VAL A 16 6.90 -9.28 -8.87
N CYS A 17 7.90 -9.36 -7.98
CA CYS A 17 8.95 -8.36 -7.89
C CYS A 17 9.65 -8.15 -9.26
N PRO A 18 9.96 -6.89 -9.64
CA PRO A 18 9.80 -5.65 -8.87
C PRO A 18 8.45 -4.93 -9.08
N MET A 19 7.49 -5.53 -9.78
CA MET A 19 6.27 -4.85 -10.20
C MET A 19 5.38 -4.39 -9.03
N THR A 20 5.41 -5.13 -7.92
CA THR A 20 4.74 -4.82 -6.64
C THR A 20 5.06 -3.42 -6.14
N PHE A 21 6.34 -3.07 -6.11
CA PHE A 21 6.79 -1.74 -5.70
C PHE A 21 6.53 -0.70 -6.81
N VAL A 22 6.84 -1.02 -8.06
CA VAL A 22 6.69 -0.10 -9.19
C VAL A 22 5.25 0.40 -9.31
N ARG A 23 4.25 -0.48 -9.20
CA ARG A 23 2.84 -0.09 -9.26
C ARG A 23 2.40 0.79 -8.10
N THR A 24 2.82 0.45 -6.89
CA THR A 24 2.54 1.24 -5.69
C THR A 24 3.11 2.65 -5.84
N ARG A 25 4.38 2.75 -6.24
CA ARG A 25 5.07 4.00 -6.48
C ARG A 25 4.41 4.83 -7.57
N LEU A 26 4.17 4.26 -8.76
CA LEU A 26 3.52 4.96 -9.86
C LEU A 26 2.15 5.50 -9.44
N LYS A 27 1.40 4.73 -8.64
CA LYS A 27 0.11 5.20 -8.14
C LYS A 27 0.27 6.40 -7.21
N LEU A 28 1.18 6.32 -6.23
CA LEU A 28 1.48 7.44 -5.33
C LEU A 28 1.98 8.68 -6.07
N GLU A 29 2.80 8.53 -7.12
CA GLU A 29 3.26 9.66 -7.94
C GLU A 29 2.12 10.37 -8.69
N THR A 30 1.02 9.66 -9.00
CA THR A 30 -0.17 10.27 -9.61
C THR A 30 -1.16 10.89 -8.60
N MET A 31 -0.95 10.66 -7.31
CA MET A 31 -1.85 11.10 -6.24
C MET A 31 -1.49 12.49 -5.72
N THR A 32 -2.50 13.23 -5.26
CA THR A 32 -2.30 14.49 -4.57
C THR A 32 -1.92 14.27 -3.10
N PRO A 33 -1.04 15.12 -2.53
CA PRO A 33 -0.73 15.09 -1.10
C PRO A 33 -1.98 15.09 -0.23
N GLY A 34 -1.99 14.23 0.79
CA GLY A 34 -3.13 14.03 1.69
C GLY A 34 -4.12 12.95 1.25
N GLN A 35 -4.08 12.47 0.00
CA GLN A 35 -4.90 11.34 -0.42
C GLN A 35 -4.43 10.01 0.21
N VAL A 36 -5.36 9.08 0.36
CA VAL A 36 -5.15 7.76 0.95
C VAL A 36 -5.19 6.66 -0.11
N LEU A 37 -4.14 5.84 -0.15
CA LEU A 37 -4.01 4.66 -0.99
C LEU A 37 -4.12 3.39 -0.13
N GLU A 38 -5.02 2.50 -0.51
CA GLU A 38 -5.10 1.14 0.00
C GLU A 38 -4.37 0.20 -0.96
N VAL A 39 -3.41 -0.55 -0.43
CA VAL A 39 -2.61 -1.53 -1.17
C VAL A 39 -2.88 -2.91 -0.57
N THR A 40 -3.38 -3.82 -1.39
CA THR A 40 -3.51 -5.23 -1.04
C THR A 40 -2.26 -5.96 -1.50
N LEU A 41 -1.56 -6.63 -0.59
CA LEU A 41 -0.29 -7.31 -0.89
C LEU A 41 -0.16 -8.64 -0.18
N GLY A 42 0.54 -9.58 -0.80
CA GLY A 42 0.80 -10.89 -0.21
C GLY A 42 1.84 -10.85 0.91
N ALA A 43 1.82 -11.86 1.76
CA ALA A 43 2.86 -12.10 2.76
C ALA A 43 4.26 -12.18 2.13
N GLY A 44 5.29 -11.87 2.93
CA GLY A 44 6.68 -12.07 2.54
C GLY A 44 7.43 -10.78 2.26
N GLU A 45 8.08 -10.70 1.10
CA GLU A 45 8.97 -9.59 0.74
C GLU A 45 8.24 -8.24 0.51
N PRO A 46 7.08 -8.18 -0.18
CA PRO A 46 6.34 -6.93 -0.37
C PRO A 46 5.91 -6.29 0.95
N LEU A 47 5.58 -7.10 1.95
CA LEU A 47 5.17 -6.64 3.29
C LEU A 47 6.25 -5.86 4.02
N LYS A 48 7.53 -6.10 3.70
CA LYS A 48 8.67 -5.39 4.30
C LYS A 48 9.18 -4.27 3.40
N ASN A 49 9.28 -4.54 2.10
CA ASN A 49 9.88 -3.61 1.15
C ASN A 49 8.93 -2.45 0.81
N VAL A 50 7.64 -2.71 0.63
CA VAL A 50 6.68 -1.66 0.22
C VAL A 50 6.54 -0.57 1.30
N PRO A 51 6.23 -0.89 2.58
CA PRO A 51 6.13 0.15 3.62
C PRO A 51 7.42 0.94 3.78
N ARG A 52 8.57 0.26 3.72
CA ARG A 52 9.89 0.90 3.82
C ARG A 52 10.11 1.90 2.69
N SER A 53 9.91 1.50 1.44
CA SER A 53 10.14 2.39 0.30
C SER A 53 9.15 3.55 0.27
N VAL A 54 7.91 3.35 0.73
CA VAL A 54 6.91 4.42 0.91
C VAL A 54 7.41 5.46 1.92
N THR A 55 7.92 5.02 3.08
CA THR A 55 8.51 5.94 4.07
C THR A 55 9.77 6.63 3.54
N GLU A 56 10.63 5.93 2.79
CA GLU A 56 11.82 6.51 2.15
C GLU A 56 11.46 7.56 1.08
N MET A 57 10.29 7.47 0.46
CA MET A 57 9.76 8.47 -0.49
C MET A 57 9.17 9.70 0.21
N GLY A 58 9.00 9.68 1.54
CA GLY A 58 8.37 10.76 2.30
C GLY A 58 6.85 10.60 2.47
N ASP A 59 6.29 9.45 2.10
CA ASP A 59 4.88 9.12 2.31
C ASP A 59 4.67 8.45 3.69
N GLU A 60 3.45 8.53 4.21
CA GLU A 60 3.11 8.05 5.55
C GLU A 60 2.40 6.69 5.48
N VAL A 61 2.89 5.70 6.22
CA VAL A 61 2.18 4.43 6.41
C VAL A 61 1.20 4.58 7.57
N VAL A 62 -0.09 4.58 7.26
CA VAL A 62 -1.17 4.81 8.24
C VAL A 62 -1.54 3.51 8.96
N GLU A 63 -1.64 2.41 8.22
CA GLU A 63 -2.08 1.12 8.75
C GLU A 63 -1.46 -0.03 7.97
N LEU A 64 -1.08 -1.11 8.67
CA LEU A 64 -0.72 -2.37 8.05
C LEU A 64 -1.35 -3.50 8.87
N ALA A 65 -2.32 -4.20 8.28
CA ALA A 65 -3.08 -5.25 8.94
C ALA A 65 -3.32 -6.44 8.00
N GLU A 66 -3.40 -7.64 8.57
CA GLU A 66 -3.79 -8.83 7.81
C GLU A 66 -5.29 -8.82 7.52
N ILE A 67 -5.69 -9.24 6.33
CA ILE A 67 -7.09 -9.38 5.96
C ILE A 67 -7.62 -10.68 6.57
N THR A 68 -8.56 -10.56 7.51
CA THR A 68 -9.14 -11.71 8.25
C THR A 68 -9.77 -12.76 7.35
N ASP A 69 -10.31 -12.38 6.20
CA ASP A 69 -10.98 -13.28 5.27
C ASP A 69 -10.02 -14.03 4.33
N THR A 70 -8.78 -13.55 4.18
CA THR A 70 -7.80 -14.09 3.21
C THR A 70 -6.43 -14.27 3.86
N PRO A 71 -6.13 -15.49 4.38
CA PRO A 71 -4.86 -15.77 5.05
C PRO A 71 -3.67 -15.52 4.13
N GLY A 72 -2.67 -14.78 4.63
CA GLY A 72 -1.49 -14.43 3.85
C GLY A 72 -1.67 -13.23 2.92
N THR A 73 -2.80 -12.51 3.01
CA THR A 73 -3.01 -11.22 2.35
C THR A 73 -3.07 -10.12 3.39
N TYR A 74 -2.36 -9.03 3.12
CA TYR A 74 -2.26 -7.86 3.99
C TYR A 74 -2.82 -6.64 3.28
N ARG A 75 -3.46 -5.78 4.07
CA ARG A 75 -3.90 -4.46 3.69
C ARG A 75 -2.92 -3.43 4.27
N LEU A 76 -2.36 -2.63 3.39
CA LEU A 76 -1.49 -1.50 3.73
C LEU A 76 -2.20 -0.20 3.33
N ILE A 77 -2.41 0.69 4.28
CA ILE A 77 -2.96 2.03 4.07
C ILE A 77 -1.82 3.03 4.10
N ILE A 78 -1.70 3.80 3.03
CA ILE A 78 -0.67 4.80 2.82
C ILE A 78 -1.34 6.15 2.64
N ARG A 79 -0.81 7.20 3.27
CA ARG A 79 -1.18 8.58 2.99
C ARG A 79 -0.05 9.24 2.20
N LYS A 80 -0.40 9.85 1.07
CA LYS A 80 0.55 10.58 0.23
C LYS A 80 1.11 11.77 1.00
N GLY A 81 2.43 11.79 1.16
CA GLY A 81 3.20 12.91 1.70
C GLY A 81 3.30 14.05 0.69
N SER A 82 3.60 15.24 1.19
CA SER A 82 3.74 16.50 0.43
C SER A 82 4.92 16.52 -0.52
#